data_AF-A0A8S2SDJ9-F1
#
_entry.id   AF-A0A8S2SDJ9-F1
#
_cell.length_a   1.000
_cell.length_b   1.000
_cell.length_c   1.000
_cell.angle_alpha   90.00
_cell.angle_beta   90.00
_cell.angle_gamma   90.00
#
_symmetry.space_group_name_H-M   'P 1'
#
loop_
_entity.id
_entity.type
_entity.pdbx_description
1 polymer ?
#
loop_
_entity_poly.entity_id
_entity_poly.type
_entity_poly.pdbx_seq_one_letter_code
_entity_poly.pdbx_strand_id
1 'polypeptide(L)'
;MCSPLCNDVNIIQVHSGVVHTTISSPQLGTAAKFAILAGSTVSNAGLNTLVTGDIGNSPGGAFTGFSNKSFIGTVSLGLGTNATQAKTDLALAVRQAVEAPQSASLTGVDLGGLTLQP
;
A
#
# COMPACT_ATOMS: atom_id res chain seq x y z
N MET A 1 -36.06 -33.25 -27.30
CA MET A 1 -35.64 -32.75 -25.97
C MET A 1 -34.23 -32.21 -26.11
N CYS A 2 -34.01 -31.00 -25.61
CA CYS A 2 -32.80 -30.14 -25.60
C CYS A 2 -32.18 -29.65 -26.93
N SER A 3 -32.21 -28.32 -27.08
CA SER A 3 -31.62 -27.46 -28.12
C SER A 3 -30.08 -27.39 -28.04
N PRO A 4 -29.37 -26.96 -29.10
CA PRO A 4 -27.95 -26.61 -29.02
C PRO A 4 -27.78 -25.17 -28.50
N LEU A 5 -26.65 -24.88 -27.85
CA LEU A 5 -26.17 -23.55 -27.43
C LEU A 5 -26.62 -23.05 -26.03
N CYS A 6 -26.56 -23.92 -25.02
CA CYS A 6 -26.35 -23.44 -23.65
C CYS A 6 -24.88 -23.02 -23.50
N ASN A 7 -24.60 -21.75 -23.84
CA ASN A 7 -23.57 -20.88 -23.27
C ASN A 7 -22.25 -21.56 -22.83
N ASP A 8 -21.30 -21.70 -23.75
CA ASP A 8 -19.91 -22.05 -23.43
C ASP A 8 -19.31 -20.95 -22.54
N VAL A 9 -19.34 -21.18 -21.23
CA VAL A 9 -18.51 -20.48 -20.27
C VAL A 9 -17.06 -20.82 -20.62
N ASN A 10 -16.28 -19.79 -20.94
CA ASN A 10 -14.83 -19.83 -21.14
C ASN A 10 -14.14 -20.35 -19.86
N ILE A 11 -14.07 -21.67 -19.69
CA ILE A 11 -13.34 -22.29 -18.59
C ILE A 11 -11.85 -22.19 -18.91
N ILE A 12 -11.19 -21.40 -18.06
CA ILE A 12 -9.76 -21.25 -17.86
C ILE A 12 -9.05 -22.61 -17.98
N GLN A 13 -8.07 -22.67 -18.88
CA GLN A 13 -7.17 -23.81 -19.04
C GLN A 13 -6.45 -24.13 -17.71
N VAL A 14 -6.88 -25.18 -17.00
CA VAL A 14 -6.18 -25.73 -15.84
C VAL A 14 -5.13 -26.72 -16.35
N HIS A 15 -3.89 -26.24 -16.57
CA HIS A 15 -2.75 -27.14 -16.73
C HIS A 15 -2.19 -27.48 -15.35
N SER A 16 -2.06 -28.79 -15.07
CA SER A 16 -1.41 -29.35 -13.89
C SER A 16 0.01 -28.79 -13.74
N GLY A 17 0.13 -27.72 -12.95
CA GLY A 17 1.37 -27.17 -12.44
C GLY A 17 1.20 -27.00 -10.94
N VAL A 18 2.26 -27.27 -10.19
CA VAL A 18 2.33 -26.81 -8.79
C VAL A 18 2.01 -25.31 -8.82
N VAL A 19 0.88 -24.91 -8.24
CA VAL A 19 0.60 -23.49 -7.99
C VAL A 19 1.62 -23.08 -6.93
N HIS A 20 2.77 -22.59 -7.38
CA HIS A 20 3.64 -21.84 -6.52
C HIS A 20 2.89 -20.54 -6.25
N THR A 21 2.28 -20.42 -5.07
CA THR A 21 1.81 -19.13 -4.58
C THR A 21 3.03 -18.28 -4.29
N THR A 22 3.61 -17.66 -5.32
CA THR A 22 4.66 -16.67 -5.12
C THR A 22 4.03 -15.50 -4.36
N ILE A 23 4.62 -15.13 -3.24
CA ILE A 23 4.21 -13.91 -2.53
C ILE A 23 4.65 -12.75 -3.42
N SER A 24 3.70 -12.16 -4.16
CA SER A 24 3.95 -10.98 -4.98
C SER A 24 3.95 -9.74 -4.09
N SER A 25 4.93 -8.86 -4.29
CA SER A 25 4.94 -7.58 -3.59
C SER A 25 3.71 -6.75 -3.95
N PRO A 26 3.02 -6.12 -2.98
CA PRO A 26 1.91 -5.22 -3.25
C PRO A 26 2.34 -4.07 -4.19
N GLN A 27 1.50 -3.76 -5.17
CA GLN A 27 1.78 -2.69 -6.12
C GLN A 27 1.38 -1.34 -5.53
N LEU A 28 2.37 -0.58 -5.06
CA LEU A 28 2.15 0.73 -4.43
C LEU A 28 1.73 1.83 -5.41
N GLY A 29 1.92 1.65 -6.72
CA GLY A 29 1.54 2.64 -7.73
C GLY A 29 2.15 4.02 -7.45
N THR A 30 1.32 5.07 -7.47
CA THR A 30 1.76 6.43 -7.17
C THR A 30 2.15 6.64 -5.70
N ALA A 31 1.71 5.79 -4.78
CA ALA A 31 2.10 5.85 -3.36
C ALA A 31 3.59 5.57 -3.14
N ALA A 32 4.26 4.87 -4.07
CA ALA A 32 5.68 4.53 -3.97
C ALA A 32 6.62 5.76 -3.89
N LYS A 33 6.15 6.94 -4.32
CA LYS A 33 6.93 8.20 -4.29
C LYS A 33 6.87 8.93 -2.94
N PHE A 34 5.91 8.58 -2.09
CA PHE A 34 5.65 9.27 -0.84
C PHE A 34 6.35 8.58 0.32
N ALA A 35 7.19 9.34 1.05
CA ALA A 35 7.75 8.90 2.33
C ALA A 35 6.71 8.94 3.45
N ILE A 36 5.77 9.89 3.38
CA ILE A 36 4.65 10.02 4.32
C ILE A 36 3.37 10.23 3.52
N LEU A 37 2.33 9.45 3.79
CA LEU A 37 1.01 9.61 3.18
C LEU A 37 -0.11 9.46 4.22
N ALA A 38 -0.72 10.56 4.63
CA ALA A 38 -1.77 10.60 5.65
C ALA A 38 -3.18 10.86 5.07
N GLY A 39 -4.20 10.56 5.88
CA GLY A 39 -5.61 10.82 5.54
C GLY A 39 -6.17 12.13 6.09
N SER A 40 -5.71 12.55 7.27
CA SER A 40 -6.28 13.68 8.02
C SER A 40 -5.24 14.75 8.37
N THR A 41 -4.19 14.38 9.08
CA THR A 41 -3.13 15.30 9.55
C THR A 41 -1.77 14.64 9.48
N VAL A 42 -0.76 15.40 9.07
CA VAL A 42 0.67 15.09 9.24
C VAL A 42 1.23 16.04 10.30
N SER A 43 1.73 15.52 11.41
CA SER A 43 2.25 16.31 12.53
C SER A 43 3.62 15.80 12.97
N ASN A 44 4.56 16.73 13.14
CA ASN A 44 5.89 16.44 13.67
C ASN A 44 6.15 17.26 14.93
N ALA A 45 6.40 16.60 16.05
CA ALA A 45 6.71 17.27 17.32
C ALA A 45 8.22 17.46 17.56
N GLY A 46 9.06 16.75 16.81
CA GLY A 46 10.51 16.71 17.02
C GLY A 46 11.26 17.72 16.14
N LEU A 47 12.29 18.36 16.69
CA LEU A 47 13.13 19.30 15.93
C LEU A 47 14.15 18.60 15.01
N ASN A 48 14.47 17.33 15.29
CA ASN A 48 15.52 16.57 14.61
C ASN A 48 14.98 15.55 13.60
N THR A 49 13.74 15.71 13.15
CA THR A 49 13.14 14.85 12.13
C THR A 49 13.59 15.32 10.75
N LEU A 50 14.13 14.39 9.94
CA LEU A 50 14.41 14.60 8.52
C LEU A 50 13.68 13.55 7.69
N VAL A 51 12.83 13.99 6.77
CA VAL A 51 12.11 13.13 5.82
C VAL A 51 12.72 13.29 4.44
N THR A 52 13.07 12.20 3.77
CA THR A 52 13.52 12.23 2.37
C THR A 52 12.51 11.48 1.51
N GLY A 53 11.84 12.21 0.62
CA GLY A 53 10.72 11.75 -0.19
C GLY A 53 9.51 12.66 -0.07
N ASP A 54 8.49 12.42 -0.91
CA ASP A 54 7.31 13.27 -0.95
C ASP A 54 6.43 13.08 0.30
N ILE A 55 5.75 14.15 0.72
CA ILE A 55 4.80 14.13 1.84
C ILE A 55 3.40 14.42 1.29
N GLY A 56 2.46 13.54 1.60
CA GLY A 56 1.08 13.61 1.15
C GLY A 56 0.09 13.62 2.31
N ASN A 57 -0.96 14.43 2.19
CA ASN A 57 -2.15 14.34 3.05
C ASN A 57 -3.39 14.55 2.19
N SER A 58 -4.30 13.57 2.17
CA SER A 58 -5.56 13.66 1.43
C SER A 58 -6.61 12.69 2.02
N PRO A 59 -7.88 13.09 2.18
CA PRO A 59 -8.47 14.38 1.80
C PRO A 59 -8.14 15.55 2.74
N GLY A 60 -7.53 15.26 3.90
CA GLY A 60 -7.07 16.31 4.81
C GLY A 60 -6.02 17.23 4.18
N GLY A 61 -5.71 18.33 4.86
CA GLY A 61 -4.67 19.28 4.43
C GLY A 61 -3.78 19.77 5.56
N ALA A 62 -3.97 19.27 6.78
CA ALA A 62 -3.20 19.70 7.93
C ALA A 62 -1.77 19.12 7.88
N PHE A 63 -0.78 20.00 7.92
CA PHE A 63 0.65 19.70 7.94
C PHE A 63 1.32 20.66 8.93
N THR A 64 1.86 20.14 10.03
CA THR A 64 2.30 20.97 11.17
C THR A 64 3.60 20.48 11.80
N GLY A 65 4.38 21.42 12.36
CA GLY A 65 5.59 21.11 13.12
C GLY A 65 6.80 20.66 12.28
N PHE A 66 6.72 20.80 10.96
CA PHE A 66 7.87 20.66 10.07
C PHE A 66 8.53 22.02 9.89
N SER A 67 9.82 22.10 10.21
CA SER A 67 10.63 23.25 9.81
C SER A 67 11.07 23.09 8.35
N ASN A 68 11.47 24.18 7.68
CA ASN A 68 11.93 24.15 6.28
C ASN A 68 13.15 23.22 6.03
N LYS A 69 13.80 22.71 7.08
CA LYS A 69 14.92 21.75 7.00
C LYS A 69 14.54 20.32 7.39
N SER A 70 13.28 20.08 7.76
CA SER A 70 12.80 18.78 8.25
C SER A 70 12.38 17.82 7.13
N PHE A 71 12.40 18.24 5.87
CA PHE A 71 12.11 17.37 4.74
C PHE A 71 12.82 17.78 3.44
N ILE A 72 13.02 16.80 2.57
CA ILE A 72 13.57 16.93 1.22
C ILE A 72 12.61 16.20 0.28
N GLY A 73 11.81 16.96 -0.47
CA GLY A 73 10.76 16.43 -1.36
C GLY A 73 9.66 17.44 -1.61
N THR A 74 8.58 17.00 -2.25
CA THR A 74 7.37 17.81 -2.48
C THR A 74 6.31 17.55 -1.42
N VAL A 75 5.48 18.56 -1.15
CA VAL A 75 4.36 18.48 -0.20
C VAL A 75 3.05 18.60 -0.98
N SER A 76 2.20 17.57 -0.93
CA SER A 76 0.91 17.48 -1.61
C SER A 76 -0.23 17.39 -0.58
N LEU A 77 -1.00 18.46 -0.41
CA LEU A 77 -2.03 18.55 0.65
C LEU A 77 -3.41 18.80 0.06
N GLY A 78 -4.41 18.11 0.58
CA GLY A 78 -5.80 18.28 0.18
C GLY A 78 -6.23 17.46 -1.03
N LEU A 79 -7.52 17.58 -1.35
CA LEU A 79 -8.17 16.93 -2.48
C LEU A 79 -7.63 17.43 -3.83
N GLY A 80 -7.55 16.52 -4.81
CA GLY A 80 -7.13 16.84 -6.17
C GLY A 80 -5.63 16.97 -6.36
N THR A 81 -4.84 16.63 -5.33
CA THR A 81 -3.37 16.59 -5.42
C THR A 81 -2.88 15.18 -5.77
N ASN A 82 -1.57 15.05 -6.01
CA ASN A 82 -0.93 13.76 -6.21
C ASN A 82 -1.18 12.79 -5.03
N ALA A 83 -1.40 13.30 -3.82
CA ALA A 83 -1.73 12.51 -2.64
C ALA A 83 -3.11 11.83 -2.75
N THR A 84 -4.06 12.39 -3.52
CA THR A 84 -5.38 11.79 -3.72
C THR A 84 -5.27 10.46 -4.47
N GLN A 85 -4.56 10.43 -5.61
CA GLN A 85 -4.34 9.18 -6.34
C GLN A 85 -3.49 8.20 -5.52
N ALA A 86 -2.46 8.69 -4.82
CA ALA A 86 -1.63 7.86 -3.96
C ALA A 86 -2.43 7.15 -2.86
N LYS A 87 -3.45 7.78 -2.28
CA LYS A 87 -4.33 7.14 -1.29
C LYS A 87 -5.19 6.03 -1.90
N THR A 88 -5.65 6.22 -3.13
CA THR A 88 -6.39 5.20 -3.88
C THR A 88 -5.49 3.99 -4.17
N ASP A 89 -4.29 4.23 -4.69
CA ASP A 89 -3.34 3.16 -5.01
C ASP A 89 -2.89 2.42 -3.74
N LEU A 90 -2.64 3.16 -2.64
CA LEU A 90 -2.32 2.55 -1.34
C LEU A 90 -3.46 1.65 -0.84
N ALA A 91 -4.72 2.04 -1.03
CA ALA A 91 -5.85 1.20 -0.63
C ALA A 91 -5.89 -0.11 -1.43
N LEU A 92 -5.56 -0.08 -2.72
CA LEU A 92 -5.44 -1.29 -3.55
C LEU A 92 -4.26 -2.16 -3.10
N ALA A 93 -3.10 -1.57 -2.83
CA ALA A 93 -1.93 -2.28 -2.33
C ALA A 93 -2.20 -2.97 -0.97
N VAL A 94 -2.90 -2.29 -0.05
CA VAL A 94 -3.30 -2.89 1.23
C VAL A 94 -4.24 -4.07 1.02
N ARG A 95 -5.20 -3.98 0.09
CA ARG A 95 -6.08 -5.13 -0.23
C ARG A 95 -5.29 -6.31 -0.77
N GLN A 96 -4.36 -6.07 -1.70
CA GLN A 96 -3.45 -7.10 -2.20
C GLN A 96 -2.64 -7.75 -1.08
N ALA A 97 -2.13 -6.96 -0.13
CA ALA A 97 -1.35 -7.46 0.99
C ALA A 97 -2.20 -8.31 1.96
N VAL A 98 -3.43 -7.91 2.22
CA VAL A 98 -4.36 -8.64 3.11
C VAL A 98 -4.83 -9.95 2.47
N GLU A 99 -4.99 -9.99 1.16
CA GLU A 99 -5.38 -11.18 0.40
C GLU A 99 -4.21 -12.15 0.15
N ALA A 100 -2.96 -11.74 0.46
CA ALA A 100 -1.80 -12.57 0.25
C ALA A 100 -1.80 -13.81 1.18
N PRO A 101 -1.40 -15.00 0.69
CA PRO A 101 -1.23 -16.18 1.53
C PRO A 101 -0.27 -15.92 2.69
N GLN A 102 -0.63 -16.37 3.89
CA GLN A 102 0.21 -16.24 5.08
C GLN A 102 1.02 -17.52 5.28
N SER A 103 2.34 -17.38 5.46
CA SER A 103 3.25 -18.51 5.75
C SER A 103 3.29 -18.85 7.25
N ALA A 104 2.99 -17.88 8.13
CA ALA A 104 2.95 -18.05 9.58
C ALA A 104 2.01 -17.03 10.25
N SER A 105 1.48 -17.38 11.43
CA SER A 105 0.81 -16.44 12.33
C SER A 105 1.67 -16.19 13.56
N LEU A 106 2.12 -14.95 13.75
CA LEU A 106 2.95 -14.51 14.88
C LEU A 106 2.19 -13.53 15.80
N THR A 107 0.85 -13.57 15.75
CA THR A 107 0.01 -12.69 16.57
C THR A 107 0.27 -12.94 18.05
N GLY A 108 0.57 -11.87 18.80
CA GLY A 108 0.84 -11.96 20.24
C GLY A 108 2.28 -12.37 20.60
N VAL A 109 3.18 -12.50 19.63
CA VAL A 109 4.60 -12.76 19.86
C VAL A 109 5.39 -11.44 19.81
N ASP A 110 6.33 -11.24 20.74
CA ASP A 110 7.31 -10.16 20.63
C ASP A 110 8.34 -10.52 19.54
N LEU A 111 8.45 -9.66 18.53
CA LEU A 111 9.34 -9.87 17.39
C LEU A 111 10.76 -9.33 17.63
N GLY A 112 11.02 -8.69 18.77
CA GLY A 112 12.34 -8.18 19.15
C GLY A 112 13.39 -9.30 19.21
N GLY A 113 14.51 -9.12 18.49
CA GLY A 113 15.63 -10.06 18.50
C GLY A 113 15.42 -11.35 17.69
N LEU A 114 14.28 -11.50 17.01
CA LEU A 114 14.04 -12.63 16.11
C LEU A 114 14.55 -12.35 14.70
N THR A 115 14.92 -13.41 13.98
CA THR A 115 15.19 -13.37 12.54
C THR A 115 13.96 -13.90 11.80
N LEU A 116 13.29 -13.04 11.03
CA LEU A 116 12.13 -13.42 10.23
C LEU A 116 12.59 -13.81 8.82
N GLN A 117 12.29 -15.05 8.42
CA GLN A 117 12.56 -15.52 7.06
C GLN A 117 11.48 -15.03 6.09
N PRO A 118 11.81 -14.84 4.80
CA PRO A 118 10.82 -14.57 3.75
C PRO A 118 9.74 -15.65 3.64
#